data_AF-A0A350CGX6-F1
#
_entry.id   AF-A0A350CGX6-F1
#
_cell.length_a   1.000
_cell.length_b   1.000
_cell.length_c   1.000
_cell.angle_alpha   90.00
_cell.angle_beta   90.00
_cell.angle_gamma   90.00
#
_symmetry.space_group_name_H-M   'P 1'
#
loop_
_entity.id
_entity.type
_entity.pdbx_description
1 polymer ?
#
loop_
_entity_poly.entity_id
_entity_poly.type
_entity_poly.pdbx_seq_one_letter_code
_entity_poly.pdbx_strand_id
1 'polypeptide(L)'
;RKAMLQDIAIMVGGTAIFDDLGIKLDSIDITDLGTARKIVVDKDNTTVVEGGGKKADIQARIEQIRRELENSTSDYDREKLEERIAKLAGGVAQVNVGAATESEMKEKKARVEDALHATRAAVEEGILPGGGVALLRASLSVKPTKLSHEEKIGYDIIVRACRAPLTQIADNAG
;
A
#
# COMPACT_ATOMS: atom_id res chain seq x y z
N ARG A 1 -9.28 4.43 -17.45
CA ARG A 1 -7.98 5.17 -17.39
C ARG A 1 -8.14 6.69 -17.50
N LYS A 2 -8.91 7.24 -18.46
CA LYS A 2 -9.18 8.70 -18.57
C LYS A 2 -9.72 9.31 -17.27
N ALA A 3 -10.70 8.67 -16.63
CA ALA A 3 -11.27 9.14 -15.36
C ALA A 3 -10.23 9.28 -14.23
N MET A 4 -9.25 8.36 -14.15
CA MET A 4 -8.18 8.41 -13.15
C MET A 4 -7.19 9.55 -13.42
N LEU A 5 -6.88 9.82 -14.69
CA LEU A 5 -6.05 10.97 -15.06
C LEU A 5 -6.75 12.29 -14.73
N GLN A 6 -8.07 12.34 -14.89
CA GLN A 6 -8.87 13.48 -14.46
C GLN A 6 -8.87 13.66 -12.94
N ASP A 7 -8.95 12.56 -12.18
CA ASP A 7 -8.85 12.61 -10.72
C ASP A 7 -7.50 13.16 -10.26
N ILE A 8 -6.40 12.73 -10.91
CA ILE A 8 -5.05 13.26 -10.65
C ILE A 8 -4.97 14.73 -11.02
N ALA A 9 -5.49 15.13 -12.18
CA ALA A 9 -5.48 16.53 -12.63
C ALA A 9 -6.19 17.45 -11.62
N ILE A 10 -7.37 17.05 -11.13
CA ILE A 10 -8.11 17.78 -10.08
C ILE A 10 -7.28 17.85 -8.78
N MET A 11 -6.63 16.75 -8.40
CA MET A 11 -5.78 16.69 -7.20
C MET A 11 -4.57 17.65 -7.28
N VAL A 12 -3.96 17.79 -8.46
CA VAL A 12 -2.82 18.71 -8.67
C VAL A 12 -3.24 20.13 -9.09
N GLY A 13 -4.54 20.37 -9.31
CA GLY A 13 -5.07 21.66 -9.76
C GLY A 13 -4.80 21.97 -11.22
N GLY A 14 -4.55 20.95 -12.05
CA GLY A 14 -4.35 21.09 -13.49
C GLY A 14 -5.55 20.63 -14.30
N THR A 15 -5.48 20.84 -15.62
CA THR A 15 -6.48 20.40 -16.58
C THR A 15 -6.07 19.06 -17.18
N ALA A 16 -6.98 18.08 -17.23
CA ALA A 16 -6.71 16.82 -17.91
C ALA A 16 -6.87 17.00 -19.43
N ILE A 17 -5.77 16.88 -20.17
CA ILE A 17 -5.73 17.10 -21.61
C ILE A 17 -5.76 15.75 -22.32
N PHE A 18 -6.72 15.59 -23.22
CA PHE A 18 -6.91 14.40 -24.03
C PHE A 18 -7.15 14.80 -25.49
N ASP A 19 -6.70 13.99 -26.45
CA ASP A 19 -6.82 14.29 -27.88
C ASP A 19 -8.28 14.48 -28.35
N ASP A 20 -9.24 13.85 -27.68
CA ASP A 20 -10.68 13.97 -27.96
C ASP A 20 -11.29 15.30 -27.50
N LEU A 21 -10.60 16.07 -26.65
CA LEU A 21 -11.03 17.42 -26.26
C LEU A 21 -10.66 18.48 -27.30
N GLY A 22 -9.88 18.13 -28.34
CA GLY A 22 -9.49 19.04 -29.41
C GLY A 22 -8.49 20.14 -29.00
N ILE A 23 -7.95 20.06 -27.78
CA ILE A 23 -6.93 20.97 -27.27
C ILE A 23 -5.58 20.53 -27.83
N LYS A 24 -4.91 21.42 -28.56
CA LYS A 24 -3.57 21.14 -29.09
C LYS A 24 -2.52 21.38 -28.01
N LEU A 25 -1.48 20.55 -27.99
CA LEU A 25 -0.35 20.71 -27.06
C LEU A 25 0.33 22.09 -27.19
N ASP A 26 0.27 22.69 -28.38
CA ASP A 26 0.89 23.99 -28.67
C ASP A 26 0.16 25.18 -28.03
N SER A 27 -1.09 25.00 -27.58
CA SER A 27 -1.92 26.06 -26.98
C SER A 27 -2.03 25.96 -25.45
N ILE A 28 -1.18 25.15 -24.82
CA ILE A 28 -1.21 24.90 -23.38
C ILE A 28 -0.44 26.00 -22.65
N ASP A 29 -1.06 26.60 -21.64
CA ASP A 29 -0.41 27.54 -20.75
C ASP A 29 0.03 26.88 -19.44
N ILE A 30 0.95 27.52 -18.70
CA ILE A 30 1.39 27.06 -17.38
C ILE A 30 0.19 26.90 -16.41
N THR A 31 -0.87 27.67 -16.61
CA THR A 31 -2.11 27.59 -15.83
C THR A 31 -2.88 26.29 -16.01
N ASP A 32 -2.67 25.57 -17.11
CA ASP A 32 -3.28 24.27 -17.35
C ASP A 32 -2.50 23.13 -16.66
N LEU A 33 -1.25 23.39 -16.27
CA LEU A 33 -0.39 22.41 -15.60
C LEU A 33 -0.70 22.37 -14.10
N GLY A 34 -0.70 21.16 -13.55
CA GLY A 34 -0.85 20.95 -12.12
C GLY A 34 0.46 21.17 -11.35
N THR A 35 0.34 21.40 -10.05
CA THR A 35 1.47 21.55 -9.14
C THR A 35 1.40 20.54 -7.99
N ALA A 36 2.55 20.14 -7.47
CA ALA A 36 2.65 19.30 -6.28
C ALA A 36 3.95 19.63 -5.54
N ARG A 37 3.96 19.51 -4.21
CA ARG A 37 5.16 19.82 -3.40
C ARG A 37 6.28 18.80 -3.60
N LYS A 38 5.93 17.51 -3.64
CA LYS A 38 6.90 16.43 -3.80
C LYS A 38 6.28 15.27 -4.56
N ILE A 39 7.01 14.74 -5.53
CA ILE A 39 6.63 13.53 -6.26
C ILE A 39 7.72 12.49 -6.01
N VAL A 40 7.33 11.30 -5.58
CA VAL A 40 8.23 10.17 -5.36
C VAL A 40 7.81 9.06 -6.32
N VAL A 41 8.74 8.61 -7.16
CA VAL A 41 8.52 7.54 -8.13
C VAL A 41 9.44 6.39 -7.74
N ASP A 42 8.84 5.23 -7.47
CA ASP A 42 9.55 3.96 -7.30
C ASP A 42 9.34 3.06 -8.52
N LYS A 43 9.74 1.79 -8.44
CA LYS A 43 9.63 0.85 -9.56
C LYS A 43 8.19 0.56 -9.97
N ASP A 44 7.28 0.52 -8.99
CA ASP A 44 5.92 0.00 -9.15
C ASP A 44 4.84 1.07 -8.82
N ASN A 45 5.19 2.16 -8.13
CA ASN A 45 4.28 3.18 -7.62
C ASN A 45 4.78 4.61 -7.86
N THR A 46 3.81 5.52 -7.99
CA THR A 46 4.02 6.97 -8.03
C THR A 46 3.20 7.63 -6.92
N THR A 47 3.88 8.31 -5.99
CA THR A 47 3.24 9.01 -4.86
C THR A 47 3.34 10.52 -5.06
N VAL A 48 2.18 11.19 -5.07
CA VAL A 48 2.07 12.65 -5.16
C VAL A 48 1.75 13.20 -3.77
N VAL A 49 2.63 14.05 -3.23
CA VAL A 49 2.49 14.64 -1.89
C VAL A 49 2.13 16.11 -2.01
N GLU A 50 1.04 16.49 -1.35
CA GLU A 50 0.50 17.87 -1.34
C GLU A 50 0.32 18.45 -2.75
N GLY A 51 -0.69 17.96 -3.48
CA GLY A 51 -1.11 18.54 -4.75
C GLY A 51 -1.70 19.95 -4.58
N GLY A 52 -1.53 20.80 -5.59
CA GLY A 52 -2.01 22.19 -5.62
C GLY A 52 -3.51 22.36 -5.89
N GLY A 53 -4.28 21.27 -5.94
CA GLY A 53 -5.73 21.30 -6.15
C GLY A 53 -6.48 21.96 -4.99
N LYS A 54 -7.59 22.64 -5.31
CA LYS A 54 -8.45 23.23 -4.28
C LYS A 54 -9.22 22.12 -3.56
N LYS A 55 -9.29 22.19 -2.23
CA LYS A 55 -10.05 21.24 -1.40
C LYS A 55 -11.52 21.11 -1.84
N ALA A 56 -12.12 22.21 -2.28
CA ALA A 56 -13.49 22.22 -2.78
C ALA A 56 -13.67 21.36 -4.04
N ASP A 57 -12.74 21.43 -4.98
CA ASP A 57 -12.80 20.70 -6.25
C ASP A 57 -12.57 19.19 -6.02
N ILE A 58 -11.65 18.85 -5.11
CA ILE A 58 -11.41 17.46 -4.69
C ILE A 58 -12.66 16.89 -4.00
N GLN A 59 -13.28 17.66 -3.09
CA GLN A 59 -14.50 17.23 -2.40
C GLN A 59 -15.68 17.05 -3.36
N ALA A 60 -15.84 17.97 -4.31
CA ALA A 60 -16.85 17.88 -5.36
C ALA A 60 -16.63 16.63 -6.22
N ARG A 61 -15.37 16.29 -6.54
CA ARG A 61 -15.03 15.08 -7.28
C ARG A 61 -15.32 13.80 -6.49
N ILE A 62 -15.00 13.77 -5.20
CA ILE A 62 -15.34 12.64 -4.31
C ILE A 62 -16.85 12.43 -4.28
N GLU A 63 -17.62 13.51 -4.14
CA GLU A 63 -19.08 13.45 -4.11
C GLU A 63 -19.67 12.97 -5.44
N GLN A 64 -19.12 13.40 -6.57
CA GLN A 64 -19.48 12.89 -7.89
C GLN A 64 -19.28 11.36 -7.97
N ILE A 65 -18.10 10.87 -7.55
CA ILE A 65 -17.78 9.43 -7.61
C ILE A 65 -18.64 8.62 -6.64
N ARG A 66 -19.02 9.19 -5.48
CA ARG A 66 -19.97 8.55 -4.55
C ARG A 66 -21.36 8.37 -5.17
N ARG A 67 -21.86 9.37 -5.90
CA ARG A 67 -23.13 9.24 -6.63
C ARG A 67 -23.04 8.23 -7.76
N GLU A 68 -21.90 8.16 -8.46
CA GLU A 68 -21.65 7.12 -9.46
C GLU A 68 -21.64 5.72 -8.81
N LEU A 69 -21.07 5.59 -7.61
CA LEU A 69 -21.04 4.34 -6.85
C LEU A 69 -22.43 3.86 -6.45
N GLU A 70 -23.30 4.75 -5.98
CA GLU A 70 -24.69 4.43 -5.60
C GLU A 70 -25.53 3.92 -6.78
N ASN A 71 -25.28 4.46 -7.97
CA ASN A 71 -26.00 4.06 -9.19
C ASN A 71 -25.37 2.83 -9.88
N SER A 72 -24.21 2.37 -9.42
CA SER A 72 -23.55 1.20 -9.99
C SER A 72 -24.16 -0.10 -9.48
N THR A 73 -24.47 -1.00 -10.41
CA THR A 73 -25.00 -2.35 -10.14
C THR A 73 -23.95 -3.45 -10.27
N SER A 74 -22.76 -3.11 -10.79
CA SER A 74 -21.65 -4.03 -11.04
C SER A 74 -20.66 -4.00 -9.89
N ASP A 75 -20.37 -5.16 -9.30
CA ASP A 75 -19.42 -5.26 -8.19
C ASP A 75 -17.99 -4.85 -8.60
N TYR A 76 -17.61 -5.14 -9.85
CA TYR A 76 -16.34 -4.69 -10.43
C TYR A 76 -16.24 -3.16 -10.48
N ASP A 77 -17.32 -2.49 -10.89
CA ASP A 77 -17.34 -1.03 -10.97
C ASP A 77 -17.36 -0.40 -9.58
N ARG A 78 -18.06 -1.02 -8.62
CA ARG A 78 -18.06 -0.58 -7.22
C ARG A 78 -16.66 -0.59 -6.63
N GLU A 79 -15.95 -1.71 -6.75
CA GLU A 79 -14.58 -1.84 -6.25
C GLU A 79 -13.65 -0.77 -6.87
N LYS A 80 -13.77 -0.52 -8.18
CA LYS A 80 -12.96 0.49 -8.87
C LYS A 80 -13.30 1.92 -8.45
N LEU A 81 -14.56 2.22 -8.17
CA LEU A 81 -14.99 3.54 -7.69
C LEU A 81 -14.55 3.77 -6.23
N GLU A 82 -14.66 2.75 -5.37
CA GLU A 82 -14.16 2.78 -3.99
C GLU A 82 -12.65 3.01 -3.94
N GLU A 83 -11.88 2.31 -4.80
CA GLU A 83 -10.43 2.50 -4.92
C GLU A 83 -10.08 3.96 -5.27
N ARG A 84 -10.85 4.58 -6.17
CA ARG A 84 -10.67 5.99 -6.56
C ARG A 84 -11.01 6.95 -5.42
N ILE A 85 -12.12 6.71 -4.72
CA ILE A 85 -12.52 7.51 -3.54
C ILE A 85 -11.42 7.43 -2.48
N ALA A 86 -10.93 6.22 -2.18
CA ALA A 86 -9.88 6.02 -1.20
C ALA A 86 -8.60 6.78 -1.56
N LYS A 87 -8.20 6.79 -2.85
CA LYS A 87 -7.03 7.55 -3.33
C LYS A 87 -7.21 9.07 -3.24
N LEU A 88 -8.42 9.58 -3.46
CA LEU A 88 -8.71 11.03 -3.36
C LEU A 88 -8.89 11.50 -1.90
N ALA A 89 -9.51 10.68 -1.06
CA ALA A 89 -9.80 11.02 0.34
C ALA A 89 -8.64 10.70 1.29
N GLY A 90 -7.88 9.63 1.02
CA GLY A 90 -6.86 9.08 1.92
C GLY A 90 -5.64 9.99 2.12
N GLY A 91 -5.40 10.92 1.20
CA GLY A 91 -4.28 11.85 1.27
C GLY A 91 -2.92 11.16 1.43
N VAL A 92 -1.91 11.92 1.83
CA VAL A 92 -0.58 11.38 2.16
C VAL A 92 -0.17 11.92 3.53
N ALA A 93 0.05 11.02 4.48
CA ALA A 93 0.60 11.36 5.79
C ALA A 93 2.13 11.41 5.72
N GLN A 94 2.72 12.53 6.15
CA GLN A 94 4.17 12.69 6.23
C GLN A 94 4.65 12.57 7.68
N VAL A 95 5.55 11.62 7.94
CA VAL A 95 6.21 11.46 9.24
C VAL A 95 7.65 11.97 9.12
N ASN A 96 7.99 13.01 9.90
CA ASN A 96 9.33 13.58 9.91
C ASN A 96 10.13 13.00 11.08
N VAL A 97 11.25 12.33 10.78
CA VAL A 97 12.13 11.69 11.77
C VAL A 97 13.42 12.51 11.91
N GLY A 98 13.69 13.00 13.12
CA GLY A 98 14.88 13.79 13.44
C GLY A 98 15.91 13.02 14.28
N ALA A 99 17.19 13.38 14.13
CA ALA A 99 18.29 12.89 14.96
C ALA A 99 19.43 13.91 15.04
N ALA A 100 20.36 13.70 15.98
CA ALA A 100 21.48 14.63 16.20
C ALA A 100 22.62 14.43 15.19
N THR A 101 22.81 13.20 14.70
CA THR A 101 23.82 12.86 13.69
C THR A 101 23.18 12.23 12.45
N GLU A 102 23.88 12.29 11.31
CA GLU A 102 23.40 11.68 10.07
C GLU A 102 23.24 10.15 10.19
N SER A 103 24.17 9.48 10.88
CA SER A 103 24.12 8.04 11.09
C SER A 103 22.90 7.65 11.92
N GLU A 104 22.61 8.37 13.01
CA GLU A 104 21.39 8.15 13.80
C GLU A 104 20.12 8.46 13.00
N MET A 105 20.13 9.47 12.13
CA MET A 105 18.98 9.82 11.32
C MET A 105 18.61 8.68 10.37
N LYS A 106 19.61 8.09 9.69
CA LYS A 106 19.42 6.95 8.80
C LYS A 106 18.91 5.72 9.56
N GLU A 107 19.46 5.48 10.74
CA GLU A 107 19.13 4.32 11.56
C GLU A 107 17.71 4.42 12.17
N LYS A 108 17.33 5.58 12.71
CA LYS A 108 15.95 5.84 13.16
C LYS A 108 14.96 5.82 12.01
N LYS A 109 15.31 6.39 10.86
CA LYS A 109 14.46 6.35 9.67
C LYS A 109 14.17 4.90 9.26
N ALA A 110 15.20 4.05 9.16
CA ALA A 110 15.04 2.64 8.84
C ALA A 110 14.15 1.90 9.86
N ARG A 111 14.34 2.16 11.17
CA ARG A 111 13.48 1.59 12.22
C ARG A 111 12.01 2.03 12.12
N VAL A 112 11.76 3.29 11.77
CA VAL A 112 10.40 3.83 11.61
C VAL A 112 9.74 3.27 10.36
N GLU A 113 10.48 3.14 9.26
CA GLU A 113 10.00 2.50 8.03
C GLU A 113 9.63 1.03 8.28
N ASP A 114 10.50 0.27 8.94
CA ASP A 114 10.23 -1.13 9.31
C ASP A 114 8.99 -1.26 10.21
N ALA A 115 8.89 -0.40 11.24
CA ALA A 115 7.71 -0.38 12.12
C ALA A 115 6.41 -0.04 11.36
N LEU A 116 6.46 0.87 10.40
CA LEU A 116 5.30 1.22 9.56
C LEU A 116 4.86 0.02 8.72
N HIS A 117 5.80 -0.70 8.10
CA HIS A 117 5.48 -1.90 7.32
C HIS A 117 4.95 -3.03 8.21
N ALA A 118 5.57 -3.27 9.36
CA ALA A 118 5.13 -4.31 10.31
C ALA A 118 3.72 -4.04 10.84
N THR A 119 3.41 -2.79 11.19
CA THR A 119 2.07 -2.40 11.69
C THR A 119 1.00 -2.47 10.61
N ARG A 120 1.32 -2.12 9.35
CA ARG A 120 0.40 -2.31 8.22
C ARG A 120 0.08 -3.79 8.01
N ALA A 121 1.10 -4.63 7.92
CA ALA A 121 0.91 -6.08 7.78
C ALA A 121 0.10 -6.68 8.93
N ALA A 122 0.36 -6.23 10.17
CA ALA A 122 -0.39 -6.66 11.35
C ALA A 122 -1.88 -6.25 11.32
N VAL A 123 -2.21 -5.10 10.71
CA VAL A 123 -3.60 -4.66 10.55
C VAL A 123 -4.31 -5.46 9.45
N GLU A 124 -3.61 -5.83 8.38
CA GLU A 124 -4.16 -6.56 7.24
C GLU A 124 -4.40 -8.05 7.55
N GLU A 125 -3.43 -8.75 8.15
CA GLU A 125 -3.48 -10.20 8.35
C GLU A 125 -3.63 -10.62 9.82
N GLY A 126 -3.57 -9.67 10.75
CA GLY A 126 -3.58 -9.92 12.19
C GLY A 126 -2.20 -10.22 12.78
N ILE A 127 -2.17 -10.60 14.06
CA ILE A 127 -0.93 -10.87 14.80
C ILE A 127 -0.92 -12.27 15.42
N LEU A 128 0.27 -12.86 15.51
CA LEU A 128 0.51 -14.16 16.14
C LEU A 128 1.66 -14.06 17.15
N PRO A 129 1.77 -15.00 18.11
CA PRO A 129 2.91 -15.08 19.01
C PRO A 129 4.24 -15.24 18.23
N GLY A 130 5.17 -14.30 18.43
CA GLY A 130 6.47 -14.26 17.76
C GLY A 130 7.47 -15.31 18.24
N GLY A 131 8.76 -15.09 17.96
CA GLY A 131 9.86 -15.94 18.42
C GLY A 131 9.84 -17.38 17.87
N GLY A 132 9.20 -17.61 16.72
CA GLY A 132 9.03 -18.93 16.14
C GLY A 132 7.95 -19.81 16.83
N VAL A 133 7.27 -19.30 17.86
CA VAL A 133 6.26 -20.07 18.61
C VAL A 133 5.04 -20.38 17.75
N ALA A 134 4.59 -19.43 16.92
CA ALA A 134 3.46 -19.64 16.02
C ALA A 134 3.70 -20.83 15.07
N LEU A 135 4.88 -20.90 14.44
CA LEU A 135 5.26 -21.98 13.53
C LEU A 135 5.32 -23.34 14.24
N LEU A 136 5.90 -23.37 15.45
CA LEU A 136 5.95 -24.59 16.25
C LEU A 136 4.54 -25.08 16.60
N ARG A 137 3.67 -24.20 17.09
CA ARG A 137 2.28 -24.56 17.43
C ARG A 137 1.51 -25.05 16.21
N ALA A 138 1.60 -24.34 15.09
CA ALA A 138 0.96 -24.74 13.84
C ALA A 138 1.41 -26.15 13.40
N SER A 139 2.71 -26.43 13.45
CA SER A 139 3.26 -27.74 13.08
C SER A 139 2.74 -28.90 13.95
N LEU A 140 2.40 -28.64 15.22
CA LEU A 140 1.86 -29.65 16.14
C LEU A 140 0.36 -29.89 15.93
N SER A 141 -0.36 -28.86 15.44
CA SER A 141 -1.79 -28.92 15.17
C SER A 141 -2.11 -29.64 13.85
N VAL A 142 -1.20 -29.61 12.87
CA VAL A 142 -1.39 -30.25 11.57
C VAL A 142 -1.17 -31.76 11.72
N LYS A 143 -2.25 -32.54 11.66
CA LYS A 143 -2.23 -34.01 11.77
C LYS A 143 -2.93 -34.65 10.55
N PRO A 144 -2.29 -34.65 9.38
CA PRO A 144 -2.88 -35.22 8.18
C PRO A 144 -3.08 -36.74 8.34
N THR A 145 -4.13 -37.26 7.71
CA THR A 145 -4.42 -38.70 7.68
C THR A 145 -4.31 -39.20 6.24
N LYS A 146 -4.06 -40.51 6.07
CA LYS A 146 -3.94 -41.17 4.75
C LYS A 146 -2.80 -40.66 3.86
N LEU A 147 -1.66 -40.31 4.45
CA LEU A 147 -0.45 -39.99 3.67
C LEU A 147 0.17 -41.25 3.07
N SER A 148 0.61 -41.15 1.82
CA SER A 148 1.55 -42.10 1.23
C SER A 148 2.93 -42.00 1.89
N HIS A 149 3.82 -42.94 1.56
CA HIS A 149 5.17 -42.95 2.12
C HIS A 149 5.97 -41.67 1.77
N GLU A 150 5.90 -41.22 0.52
CA GLU A 150 6.63 -40.02 0.05
C GLU A 150 6.06 -38.74 0.67
N GLU A 151 4.74 -38.62 0.75
CA GLU A 151 4.08 -37.47 1.39
C GLU A 151 4.39 -37.40 2.89
N LYS A 152 4.55 -38.55 3.56
CA LYS A 152 4.97 -38.59 4.96
C LYS A 152 6.38 -38.05 5.15
N ILE A 153 7.32 -38.39 4.26
CA ILE A 153 8.67 -37.82 4.29
C ILE A 153 8.61 -36.29 4.10
N GLY A 154 7.81 -35.81 3.15
CA GLY A 154 7.60 -34.38 2.92
C GLY A 154 7.02 -33.66 4.15
N TYR A 155 5.99 -34.26 4.77
CA TYR A 155 5.41 -33.75 6.01
C TYR A 155 6.45 -33.66 7.14
N ASP A 156 7.25 -34.70 7.37
CA ASP A 156 8.27 -34.71 8.42
C ASP A 156 9.36 -33.65 8.18
N ILE A 157 9.71 -33.39 6.92
CA ILE A 157 10.63 -32.29 6.53
C ILE A 157 10.05 -30.94 6.92
N ILE A 158 8.77 -30.68 6.61
CA ILE A 158 8.10 -29.41 6.93
C ILE A 158 8.00 -29.23 8.45
N VAL A 159 7.57 -30.26 9.19
CA VAL A 159 7.48 -30.19 10.66
C VAL A 159 8.84 -29.89 11.28
N ARG A 160 9.91 -30.49 10.78
CA ARG A 160 11.28 -30.19 11.22
C ARG A 160 11.67 -28.75 10.88
N ALA A 161 11.37 -28.27 9.68
CA ALA A 161 11.67 -26.91 9.25
C ALA A 161 10.95 -25.85 10.10
N CYS A 162 9.69 -26.07 10.49
CA CYS A 162 8.94 -25.17 11.35
C CYS A 162 9.57 -24.98 12.75
N ARG A 163 10.38 -25.94 13.23
CA ARG A 163 11.10 -25.84 14.52
C ARG A 163 12.42 -25.09 14.42
N ALA A 164 13.00 -24.98 13.23
CA ALA A 164 14.33 -24.42 13.03
C ALA A 164 14.46 -22.96 13.51
N PRO A 165 13.51 -22.04 13.25
CA PRO A 165 13.64 -20.65 13.70
C PRO A 165 13.74 -20.52 15.22
N LEU A 166 12.92 -21.26 15.97
CA LEU A 166 12.93 -21.23 17.43
C LEU A 166 14.20 -21.87 18.01
N THR A 167 14.67 -22.96 17.39
CA THR A 167 15.92 -23.63 17.79
C THR A 167 17.10 -22.68 17.59
N GLN A 168 17.17 -21.99 16.44
CA GLN A 168 18.23 -21.02 16.18
C GLN A 168 18.23 -19.86 17.18
N ILE A 169 17.05 -19.37 17.58
CA ILE A 169 16.93 -18.32 18.61
C ILE A 169 17.46 -18.83 19.95
N ALA A 170 17.11 -20.06 20.35
CA ALA A 170 17.58 -20.68 21.58
C ALA A 170 19.09 -20.89 21.56
N ASP A 171 19.64 -21.46 20.49
CA ASP A 171 21.07 -21.72 20.34
C ASP A 171 21.91 -20.43 20.41
N ASN A 172 21.39 -19.33 19.88
CA ASN A 172 22.05 -18.01 19.97
C ASN A 172 21.99 -17.39 21.38
N ALA A 173 21.07 -17.84 22.24
CA ALA A 173 20.85 -17.30 23.58
C ALA A 173 21.66 -18.05 24.67
N GLY A 174 22.17 -19.24 24.38
CA GLY A 174 22.88 -20.12 25.33
C GLY A 174 21.95 -21.02 26.14
#